data_AF-A0A9X3MSF1-F1
#
_entry.id   AF-A0A9X3MSF1-F1
#
_cell.length_a   1.000
_cell.length_b   1.000
_cell.length_c   1.000
_cell.angle_alpha   90.00
_cell.angle_beta   90.00
_cell.angle_gamma   90.00
#
_symmetry.space_group_name_H-M   'P 1'
#
loop_
_entity.id
_entity.type
_entity.pdbx_description
1 polymer ?
#
loop_
_entity_poly.entity_id
_entity_poly.type
_entity_poly.pdbx_seq_one_letter_code
_entity_poly.pdbx_strand_id
1 'polypeptide(L)'
;MHNARIDTTQGLDGEAVVLAVFDLPDEEIAASAHAVKAFSGERFRNVELSIDDVLELRELTALADELGDLVLRPGVSTLVMRPARLNAWRDALTYFVESRDEQGWMRDEDREPLALVRGLLWPLGDLCADAMRAALSPPTSQPL
;
A
#
# COMPACT_ATOMS: atom_id res chain seq x y z
N MET A 1 -4.30 11.04 3.57
CA MET A 1 -3.25 11.06 2.50
C MET A 1 -3.11 12.45 1.90
N HIS A 2 -1.88 12.98 1.87
CA HIS A 2 -1.56 14.33 1.39
C HIS A 2 -0.38 14.33 0.40
N ASN A 3 -0.23 15.41 -0.36
CA ASN A 3 0.90 15.67 -1.28
C ASN A 3 1.23 14.51 -2.25
N ALA A 4 0.19 13.74 -2.64
CA ALA A 4 0.34 12.58 -3.48
C ALA A 4 0.76 12.97 -4.90
N ARG A 5 1.79 12.29 -5.42
CA ARG A 5 2.32 12.52 -6.77
C ARG A 5 3.03 11.28 -7.30
N ILE A 6 3.24 11.27 -8.61
CA ILE A 6 4.05 10.28 -9.30
C ILE A 6 5.37 10.92 -9.73
N ASP A 7 6.47 10.40 -9.18
CA ASP A 7 7.83 10.77 -9.56
C ASP A 7 8.36 9.69 -10.53
N THR A 8 8.79 10.09 -11.73
CA THR A 8 9.41 9.20 -12.72
C THR A 8 10.87 9.59 -12.91
N THR A 9 11.78 8.66 -12.64
CA THR A 9 13.22 8.82 -12.84
C THR A 9 13.73 7.80 -13.85
N GLN A 10 14.99 7.93 -14.27
CA GLN A 10 15.65 6.92 -15.08
C GLN A 10 16.51 6.02 -14.19
N GLY A 11 16.36 4.71 -14.35
CA GLY A 11 17.20 3.69 -13.77
C GLY A 11 18.59 3.66 -14.42
N LEU A 12 19.48 2.86 -13.84
CA LEU A 12 20.87 2.75 -14.33
C LEU A 12 20.95 2.19 -15.74
N ASP A 13 19.99 1.35 -16.13
CA ASP A 13 19.90 0.74 -17.46
C ASP A 13 19.02 1.56 -18.42
N GLY A 14 18.62 2.78 -18.02
CA GLY A 14 17.77 3.67 -18.80
C GLY A 14 16.27 3.36 -18.74
N GLU A 15 15.85 2.36 -17.96
CA GLU A 15 14.42 2.11 -17.74
C GLU A 15 13.75 3.22 -16.93
N ALA A 16 12.44 3.42 -17.15
CA ALA A 16 11.66 4.31 -16.30
C ALA A 16 11.46 3.68 -14.91
N VAL A 17 11.89 4.37 -13.87
CA VAL A 17 11.60 4.03 -12.48
C VAL A 17 10.47 4.93 -12.02
N VAL A 18 9.30 4.34 -11.79
CA VAL A 18 8.11 5.04 -11.32
C VAL A 18 7.95 4.85 -9.83
N LEU A 19 7.73 5.95 -9.11
CA LEU A 19 7.52 5.99 -7.67
C LEU A 19 6.27 6.82 -7.37
N ALA A 20 5.37 6.26 -6.56
CA ALA A 20 4.31 7.01 -5.92
C ALA A 20 4.83 7.57 -4.61
N VAL A 21 4.66 8.88 -4.41
CA VAL A 21 5.12 9.59 -3.22
C VAL A 21 3.95 10.32 -2.59
N PHE A 22 3.72 10.12 -1.30
CA PHE A 22 2.60 10.70 -0.56
C PHE A 22 2.87 10.73 0.94
N ASP A 23 2.17 11.59 1.64
CA ASP A 23 2.31 11.78 3.08
C ASP A 23 1.10 11.20 3.83
N LEU A 24 1.36 10.47 4.91
CA LEU A 24 0.34 9.98 5.85
C LEU A 24 0.63 10.49 7.28
N PRO A 25 -0.40 10.90 8.04
CA PRO A 25 -0.30 11.10 9.47
C PRO A 25 -0.19 9.76 10.21
N ASP A 26 0.25 9.80 11.47
CA ASP A 26 0.50 8.62 12.32
C ASP A 26 -0.71 7.68 12.39
N GLU A 27 -1.93 8.22 12.51
CA GLU A 27 -3.15 7.40 12.59
C GLU A 27 -3.40 6.58 11.32
N GLU A 28 -3.18 7.16 10.13
CA GLU A 28 -3.35 6.47 8.85
C GLU A 28 -2.26 5.41 8.66
N ILE A 29 -1.03 5.67 9.14
CA ILE A 29 0.08 4.70 9.11
C ILE A 29 -0.24 3.52 10.04
N ALA A 30 -0.66 3.78 11.27
CA ALA A 30 -1.00 2.75 12.24
C ALA A 30 -2.17 1.88 11.78
N ALA A 31 -3.24 2.51 11.25
CA ALA A 31 -4.38 1.83 10.67
C ALA A 31 -3.98 0.96 9.47
N SER A 32 -3.08 1.45 8.62
CA SER A 32 -2.55 0.70 7.48
C SER A 32 -1.71 -0.50 7.90
N ALA A 33 -0.82 -0.34 8.88
CA ALA A 33 -0.02 -1.43 9.43
C ALA A 33 -0.91 -2.53 10.02
N HIS A 34 -1.98 -2.14 10.73
CA HIS A 34 -2.97 -3.06 11.29
C HIS A 34 -3.70 -3.83 10.18
N ALA A 35 -4.24 -3.14 9.18
CA ALA A 35 -4.97 -3.74 8.08
C ALA A 35 -4.11 -4.74 7.27
N VAL A 36 -2.84 -4.40 6.98
CA VAL A 36 -1.92 -5.29 6.26
C VAL A 36 -1.61 -6.56 7.07
N LYS A 37 -1.46 -6.44 8.40
CA LYS A 37 -1.25 -7.58 9.30
C LYS A 37 -2.48 -8.48 9.36
N ALA A 38 -3.67 -7.89 9.47
CA ALA A 38 -4.94 -8.62 9.45
C ALA A 38 -5.13 -9.37 8.13
N PHE A 39 -4.96 -8.68 6.98
CA PHE A 39 -4.99 -9.27 5.66
C PHE A 39 -4.05 -10.48 5.55
N SER A 40 -2.78 -10.29 5.89
CA SER A 40 -1.76 -11.34 5.77
C SER A 40 -2.09 -12.58 6.62
N GLY A 41 -2.58 -12.34 7.84
CA GLY A 41 -3.00 -13.40 8.77
C GLY A 41 -4.26 -14.16 8.37
N GLU A 42 -5.09 -13.58 7.50
CA GLU A 42 -6.34 -14.15 7.01
C GLU A 42 -6.16 -14.82 5.64
N ARG A 43 -5.50 -14.13 4.70
CA ARG A 43 -5.24 -14.56 3.30
C ARG A 43 -4.36 -15.80 3.20
N PHE A 44 -3.27 -15.87 3.98
CA PHE A 44 -2.22 -16.90 3.83
C PHE A 44 -2.29 -18.01 4.89
N ARG A 45 -3.27 -17.94 5.79
CA ARG A 45 -3.44 -18.95 6.84
C ARG A 45 -4.13 -20.20 6.27
N ASN A 46 -3.60 -21.37 6.60
CA ASN A 46 -4.18 -22.70 6.31
C ASN A 46 -4.36 -23.01 4.80
N VAL A 47 -3.56 -22.41 3.94
CA VAL A 47 -3.57 -22.65 2.50
C VAL A 47 -2.23 -23.24 2.04
N GLU A 48 -2.25 -24.06 1.00
CA GLU A 48 -1.03 -24.45 0.29
C GLU A 48 -0.55 -23.23 -0.50
N LEU A 49 0.66 -22.75 -0.20
CA LEU A 49 1.19 -21.52 -0.77
C LEU A 49 1.99 -21.81 -2.02
N SER A 50 1.68 -21.09 -3.10
CA SER A 50 2.57 -21.03 -4.26
C SER A 50 3.81 -20.18 -3.94
N ILE A 51 4.81 -20.22 -4.83
CA ILE A 51 5.99 -19.34 -4.72
C ILE A 51 5.56 -17.87 -4.74
N ASP A 52 4.60 -17.51 -5.59
CA ASP A 52 4.10 -16.14 -5.70
C ASP A 52 3.41 -15.70 -4.41
N ASP A 53 2.62 -16.58 -3.78
CA ASP A 53 1.99 -16.28 -2.48
C ASP A 53 3.04 -16.06 -1.38
N VAL A 54 4.14 -16.82 -1.39
CA VAL A 54 5.25 -16.62 -0.43
C VAL A 54 5.94 -15.28 -0.65
N LEU A 55 6.13 -14.87 -1.90
CA LEU A 55 6.73 -13.57 -2.22
C LEU A 55 5.80 -12.42 -1.83
N GLU A 56 4.50 -12.54 -2.11
CA GLU A 56 3.47 -11.58 -1.69
C GLU A 56 3.42 -11.44 -0.16
N LEU A 57 3.35 -12.57 0.57
CA LEU A 57 3.37 -12.58 2.03
C LEU A 57 4.63 -11.91 2.59
N ARG A 58 5.81 -12.19 2.02
CA ARG A 58 7.06 -11.56 2.45
C ARG A 58 7.03 -10.06 2.24
N GLU A 59 6.55 -9.61 1.09
CA GLU A 59 6.45 -8.18 0.77
C GLU A 59 5.49 -7.45 1.71
N LEU A 60 4.33 -8.03 1.99
CA LEU A 60 3.34 -7.46 2.91
C LEU A 60 3.80 -7.47 4.36
N THR A 61 4.55 -8.50 4.77
CA THR A 61 5.19 -8.54 6.09
C THR A 61 6.20 -7.40 6.21
N ALA A 62 7.08 -7.22 5.22
CA ALA A 62 8.04 -6.13 5.21
C ALA A 62 7.35 -4.76 5.24
N LEU A 63 6.28 -4.59 4.46
CA LEU A 63 5.49 -3.35 4.47
C LEU A 63 4.86 -3.09 5.85
N ALA A 64 4.27 -4.11 6.49
CA ALA A 64 3.67 -3.95 7.81
C ALA A 64 4.68 -3.58 8.90
N ASP A 65 5.91 -4.12 8.81
CA ASP A 65 7.00 -3.80 9.72
C ASP A 65 7.54 -2.39 9.46
N GLU A 66 7.75 -2.01 8.19
CA GLU A 66 8.14 -0.65 7.79
C GLU A 66 7.14 0.39 8.30
N LEU A 67 5.83 0.16 8.12
CA LEU A 67 4.78 1.06 8.63
C LEU A 67 4.79 1.09 10.17
N GLY A 68 4.98 -0.06 10.83
CA GLY A 68 5.09 -0.13 12.28
C GLY A 68 6.26 0.67 12.84
N ASP A 69 7.41 0.63 12.17
CA ASP A 69 8.60 1.40 12.54
C ASP A 69 8.41 2.92 12.36
N LEU A 70 7.60 3.33 11.38
CA LEU A 70 7.25 4.75 11.18
C LEU A 70 6.41 5.29 12.33
N VAL A 71 5.47 4.50 12.87
CA VAL A 71 4.66 4.90 14.05
C VAL A 71 5.52 5.17 15.29
N LEU A 72 6.70 4.55 15.39
CA LEU A 72 7.65 4.82 16.48
C LEU A 72 8.32 6.20 16.36
N ARG A 73 8.13 6.90 15.23
CA ARG A 73 8.71 8.20 14.91
C ARG A 73 7.57 9.21 14.67
N PRO A 74 7.08 9.87 15.73
CA PRO A 74 5.84 10.64 15.67
C PRO A 74 5.92 11.77 14.63
N GLY A 75 4.85 11.92 13.87
CA GLY A 75 4.67 12.96 12.87
C GLY A 75 4.23 12.43 11.50
N VAL A 76 4.04 13.35 10.56
CA VAL A 76 3.70 12.98 9.19
C VAL A 76 4.90 12.30 8.53
N SER A 77 4.69 11.10 7.99
CA SER A 77 5.72 10.37 7.25
C SER A 77 5.44 10.35 5.76
N THR A 78 6.48 10.60 4.96
CA THR A 78 6.44 10.44 3.51
C THR A 78 6.70 8.98 3.15
N LEU A 79 5.75 8.37 2.45
CA LEU A 79 5.89 7.04 1.88
C LEU A 79 6.27 7.14 0.40
N VAL A 80 7.18 6.26 -0.01
CA VAL A 80 7.67 6.15 -1.39
C VAL A 80 7.54 4.69 -1.83
N MET A 81 6.68 4.42 -2.80
CA MET A 81 6.37 3.05 -3.22
C MET A 81 6.46 2.87 -4.73
N ARG A 82 7.01 1.73 -5.16
CA ARG A 82 6.86 1.28 -6.55
C ARG A 82 5.40 0.87 -6.81
N PRO A 83 4.92 0.92 -8.07
CA PRO A 83 3.55 0.56 -8.41
C PRO A 83 3.10 -0.82 -7.91
N ALA A 84 4.01 -1.82 -7.89
CA ALA A 84 3.70 -3.15 -7.38
C ALA A 84 3.38 -3.15 -5.88
N ARG A 85 4.27 -2.58 -5.05
CA ARG A 85 4.07 -2.45 -3.59
C ARG A 85 2.84 -1.59 -3.27
N LEU A 86 2.62 -0.51 -4.03
CA LEU A 86 1.44 0.35 -3.87
C LEU A 86 0.13 -0.41 -4.13
N ASN A 87 0.08 -1.23 -5.19
CA ASN A 87 -1.10 -2.06 -5.46
C ASN A 87 -1.30 -3.16 -4.40
N ALA A 88 -0.23 -3.84 -3.97
CA ALA A 88 -0.32 -4.83 -2.90
C ALA A 88 -0.86 -4.21 -1.60
N TRP A 89 -0.42 -2.99 -1.27
CA TRP A 89 -0.97 -2.24 -0.14
C TRP A 89 -2.46 -1.94 -0.33
N ARG A 90 -2.86 -1.39 -1.49
CA ARG A 90 -4.28 -1.12 -1.81
C ARG A 90 -5.15 -2.37 -1.71
N ASP A 91 -4.67 -3.49 -2.23
CA ASP A 91 -5.44 -4.74 -2.26
C ASP A 91 -5.61 -5.29 -0.83
N ALA A 92 -4.57 -5.20 0.01
CA ALA A 92 -4.67 -5.54 1.43
C ALA A 92 -5.68 -4.64 2.18
N LEU A 93 -5.66 -3.32 1.92
CA LEU A 93 -6.61 -2.37 2.51
C LEU A 93 -8.04 -2.62 2.03
N THR A 94 -8.23 -2.91 0.75
CA THR A 94 -9.53 -3.23 0.15
C THR A 94 -10.12 -4.46 0.82
N TYR A 95 -9.34 -5.55 0.91
CA TYR A 95 -9.78 -6.77 1.57
C TYR A 95 -10.12 -6.53 3.05
N PHE A 96 -9.31 -5.75 3.77
CA PHE A 96 -9.61 -5.44 5.17
C PHE A 96 -10.98 -4.76 5.31
N VAL A 97 -11.30 -3.78 4.45
CA VAL A 97 -12.60 -3.11 4.45
C VAL A 97 -13.73 -4.08 4.09
N GLU A 98 -13.59 -4.80 2.98
CA GLU A 98 -14.63 -5.72 2.47
C GLU A 98 -14.93 -6.84 3.47
N SER A 99 -13.88 -7.49 4.00
CA SER A 99 -14.04 -8.56 4.99
C SER A 99 -14.74 -8.11 6.26
N ARG A 100 -14.55 -6.85 6.70
CA ARG A 100 -15.22 -6.30 7.88
C ARG A 100 -16.64 -5.84 7.60
N ASP A 101 -16.94 -5.42 6.37
CA ASP A 101 -18.31 -5.09 5.96
C ASP A 101 -19.17 -6.35 5.79
N GLU A 102 -18.59 -7.48 5.39
CA GLU A 102 -19.26 -8.77 5.31
C GLU A 102 -19.47 -9.42 6.69
N GLN A 103 -18.59 -9.13 7.65
CA GLN A 103 -18.68 -9.66 9.00
C GLN A 103 -19.79 -8.94 9.78
N GLY A 104 -20.85 -9.67 10.13
CA GLY A 104 -21.93 -9.16 11.00
C GLY A 104 -21.50 -8.80 12.43
N TRP A 105 -20.23 -9.04 12.80
CA TRP A 105 -19.62 -8.66 14.07
C TRP A 105 -18.16 -8.27 13.87
N MET A 106 -17.74 -7.16 14.47
CA MET A 106 -16.41 -6.56 14.31
C MET A 106 -15.71 -6.44 15.66
N ARG A 107 -14.41 -6.75 15.68
CA ARG A 107 -13.56 -6.55 16.87
C ARG A 107 -13.43 -5.06 17.16
N ASP A 108 -13.33 -4.69 18.43
CA ASP A 108 -13.16 -3.28 18.81
C ASP A 108 -11.87 -2.68 18.26
N GLU A 109 -10.79 -3.46 18.20
CA GLU A 109 -9.49 -3.07 17.63
C GLU A 109 -9.55 -2.78 16.11
N ASP A 110 -10.53 -3.33 15.39
CA ASP A 110 -10.70 -3.13 13.95
C ASP A 110 -11.49 -1.84 13.63
N ARG A 111 -12.23 -1.27 14.60
CA ARG A 111 -13.20 -0.21 14.35
C ARG A 111 -12.56 1.11 13.88
N GLU A 112 -11.53 1.56 14.57
CA GLU A 112 -10.81 2.79 14.21
C GLU A 112 -9.97 2.59 12.94
N PRO A 113 -9.16 1.51 12.80
CA PRO A 113 -8.46 1.22 11.55
C PRO A 113 -9.40 1.16 10.34
N LEU A 114 -10.59 0.56 10.47
CA LEU A 114 -11.55 0.48 9.38
C LEU A 114 -12.00 1.85 8.88
N ALA A 115 -12.32 2.77 9.80
CA ALA A 115 -12.76 4.11 9.42
C ALA A 115 -11.66 4.88 8.66
N LEU A 116 -10.41 4.79 9.15
CA LEU A 116 -9.26 5.46 8.56
C LEU A 116 -8.90 4.86 7.19
N VAL A 117 -8.78 3.53 7.11
CA VAL A 117 -8.46 2.82 5.86
C VAL A 117 -9.51 3.03 4.79
N ARG A 118 -10.80 3.06 5.16
CA ARG A 118 -11.88 3.36 4.21
C ARG A 118 -11.72 4.75 3.59
N GLY A 119 -11.25 5.73 4.36
CA GLY A 119 -10.93 7.07 3.86
C GLY A 119 -9.78 7.08 2.84
N LEU A 120 -8.89 6.09 2.88
CA LEU A 120 -7.73 5.97 1.98
C LEU A 120 -8.05 5.29 0.65
N LEU A 121 -9.07 4.44 0.57
CA LEU A 121 -9.28 3.57 -0.61
C LEU A 121 -9.46 4.35 -1.91
N TRP A 122 -10.29 5.41 -1.91
CA TRP A 122 -10.50 6.22 -3.10
C TRP A 122 -9.22 6.93 -3.57
N PRO A 123 -8.55 7.77 -2.75
CA PRO A 123 -7.36 8.46 -3.20
C PRO A 123 -6.22 7.49 -3.55
N LEU A 124 -6.13 6.34 -2.87
CA LEU A 124 -5.17 5.29 -3.22
C LEU A 124 -5.48 4.62 -4.57
N GLY A 125 -6.76 4.43 -4.88
CA GLY A 125 -7.21 3.93 -6.19
C GLY A 125 -6.76 4.83 -7.34
N ASP A 126 -6.97 6.14 -7.19
CA ASP A 126 -6.51 7.15 -8.17
C ASP A 126 -4.98 7.11 -8.33
N LEU A 127 -4.24 7.09 -7.21
CA LEU A 127 -2.77 7.05 -7.23
C LEU A 127 -2.23 5.76 -7.86
N CYS A 128 -2.85 4.60 -7.60
CA CYS A 128 -2.50 3.34 -8.24
C CYS A 128 -2.70 3.39 -9.75
N ALA A 129 -3.81 3.96 -10.21
CA ALA A 129 -4.11 4.10 -11.63
C ALA A 129 -3.08 5.01 -12.32
N ASP A 130 -2.71 6.11 -11.68
CA ASP A 130 -1.70 7.04 -12.19
C ASP A 130 -0.30 6.43 -12.23
N ALA A 131 0.10 5.73 -11.17
CA ALA A 131 1.38 5.01 -11.10
C ALA A 131 1.48 3.93 -12.18
N MET A 132 0.40 3.17 -12.42
CA MET A 132 0.36 2.14 -13.46
C MET A 132 0.43 2.77 -14.86
N ARG A 133 -0.31 3.86 -15.10
CA ARG A 133 -0.25 4.58 -16.37
C ARG A 133 1.14 5.10 -16.66
N ALA A 134 1.83 5.66 -15.67
CA ALA A 134 3.21 6.11 -15.80
C ALA A 134 4.16 4.95 -16.10
N ALA A 135 4.01 3.81 -15.41
CA ALA A 135 4.88 2.63 -15.59
C ALA A 135 4.73 1.98 -16.97
N LEU A 136 3.55 2.07 -17.58
CA LEU A 136 3.26 1.53 -18.91
C LEU A 136 3.45 2.56 -20.04
N SER A 137 3.75 3.81 -19.70
CA SER A 137 3.98 4.85 -20.69
C SER A 137 5.37 4.70 -21.32
N PRO A 138 5.50 4.87 -22.65
CA PRO A 138 6.80 4.83 -23.29
C PRO A 138 7.70 5.94 -22.74
N PRO A 139 9.02 5.71 -22.63
CA PRO A 139 9.95 6.73 -22.15
C PRO A 139 9.86 7.95 -23.05
N THR A 140 9.57 9.11 -22.47
CA THR A 140 9.50 10.37 -23.19
C THR A 140 10.85 10.59 -23.87
N SER A 141 10.88 10.54 -25.21
CA SER A 141 12.09 10.85 -25.97
C SER A 141 12.43 12.31 -25.73
N GLN A 142 13.36 12.59 -24.81
CA GLN A 142 13.94 13.92 -24.73
C GLN A 142 14.79 14.12 -26.00
N PRO A 143 14.50 15.12 -26.84
CA PRO A 143 15.41 15.47 -27.91
C PRO A 143 16.72 15.94 -27.28
N LEU A 144 17.84 15.39 -27.77
CA LEU A 144 19.21 15.79 -27.46
C LEU A 144 19.45 17.25 -27.82
#